data_AF-A0A0B0DJ91-F1
#
_entry.id   AF-A0A0B0DJ91-F1
#
_cell.length_a   1.000
_cell.length_b   1.000
_cell.length_c   1.000
_cell.angle_alpha   90.00
_cell.angle_beta   90.00
_cell.angle_gamma   90.00
#
_symmetry.space_group_name_H-M   'P 1'
#
loop_
_entity.id
_entity.type
_entity.pdbx_description
1 polymer ?
#
loop_
_entity_poly.entity_id
_entity_poly.type
_entity_poly.pdbx_seq_one_letter_code
_entity_poly.pdbx_strand_id
1 'polypeptide(L)'
;MHGGSREHSPHAPSQPQQGSYLKPRHLVMMALGSAIGTGLFVGTGAAIQTAGPAVLISYLVACLLLVLVMRALGEMAAADPSSGAFSTYAGKAMGPTIGRALGWLWWAQIVVVVAAEATAAAQLVTEMWPSLPQWLWALIFMAVFTVINLVRVGTLGETEFWFALLKVAAVVAFLVVGVLLLIGVLPAPSPGLSNLTEHGGFMPNGITGVAAALLVVVFAFGGTELVTIAAAETEDPQTNVARAIRTILIRILIFYVGSVTVMVLVLPWNNEGLSSSPFVAVLTEVGIPGADVLMNIVIILALLSALNANVYGSSRMLYSLARRGSAPRGLAATSSRGVPRLAVTISVLFGFIAVVLNYLWPETVLNVMLNVIGSTCLVVWALALISQIILRKRADRAGVSSPLKMWAFPWLSYFALALLAAIVILGLLDTAVRFQLIATFILVCLIALACKVFTSSRVRPEETSSTSEADDVAPRL
;
A
#
# COMPACT_ATOMS: atom_id res chain seq x y z
N MET A 1 37.93 -42.42 -28.88
CA MET A 1 36.82 -43.21 -28.30
C MET A 1 37.38 -43.87 -27.05
N HIS A 2 36.96 -43.71 -25.80
CA HIS A 2 35.85 -43.07 -25.08
C HIS A 2 36.48 -42.44 -23.81
N GLY A 3 36.13 -41.28 -23.29
CA GLY A 3 34.77 -40.82 -22.98
C GLY A 3 34.45 -41.12 -21.50
N GLY A 4 35.18 -40.49 -20.57
CA GLY A 4 34.92 -40.61 -19.13
C GLY A 4 33.68 -39.83 -18.73
N SER A 5 32.59 -40.56 -18.51
CA SER A 5 31.31 -40.06 -18.01
C SER A 5 31.45 -39.51 -16.59
N ARG A 6 31.38 -38.17 -16.47
CA ARG A 6 31.07 -37.50 -15.20
C ARG A 6 29.63 -37.84 -14.84
N GLU A 7 29.45 -38.59 -13.76
CA GLU A 7 28.14 -38.84 -13.16
C GLU A 7 27.52 -37.50 -12.76
N HIS A 8 26.34 -37.22 -13.32
CA HIS A 8 25.48 -36.14 -12.87
C HIS A 8 24.99 -36.47 -11.46
N SER A 9 25.49 -35.77 -10.46
CA SER A 9 24.85 -35.69 -9.15
C SER A 9 23.40 -35.19 -9.35
N PRO A 10 22.37 -35.96 -8.96
CA PRO A 10 21.00 -35.52 -9.09
C PRO A 10 20.81 -34.28 -8.20
N HIS A 11 20.31 -33.20 -8.80
CA HIS A 11 19.86 -32.01 -8.09
C HIS A 11 19.03 -32.43 -6.88
N ALA A 12 19.52 -32.12 -5.68
CA ALA A 12 18.71 -32.23 -4.47
C ALA A 12 17.43 -31.41 -4.71
N PRO A 13 16.24 -32.01 -4.61
CA PRO A 13 15.00 -31.27 -4.78
C PRO A 13 14.99 -30.16 -3.74
N SER A 14 14.78 -28.93 -4.21
CA SER A 14 14.46 -27.78 -3.38
C SER A 14 13.41 -28.21 -2.35
N GLN A 15 13.73 -28.03 -1.06
CA GLN A 15 12.79 -28.33 0.01
C GLN A 15 11.43 -27.70 -0.35
N PRO A 16 10.32 -28.46 -0.28
CA PRO A 16 9.01 -27.91 -0.57
C PRO A 16 8.80 -26.71 0.35
N GLN A 17 8.63 -25.52 -0.23
CA GLN A 17 8.20 -24.35 0.53
C GLN A 17 6.90 -24.74 1.24
N GLN A 18 6.99 -24.87 2.56
CA GLN A 18 5.90 -25.37 3.40
C GLN A 18 4.64 -24.52 3.21
N GLY A 19 3.66 -25.09 2.51
CA GLY A 19 2.24 -24.78 2.59
C GLY A 19 1.84 -23.34 2.26
N SER A 20 1.91 -22.93 0.99
CA SER A 20 1.02 -21.86 0.54
C SER A 20 -0.38 -22.45 0.36
N TYR A 21 -1.21 -22.38 1.42
CA TYR A 21 -2.64 -22.67 1.33
C TYR A 21 -3.42 -21.64 0.48
N LEU A 22 -2.73 -20.63 -0.06
CA LEU A 22 -3.28 -19.54 -0.85
C LEU A 22 -2.93 -19.72 -2.31
N LYS A 23 -3.96 -19.94 -3.14
CA LYS A 23 -3.80 -19.97 -4.60
C LYS A 23 -3.28 -18.59 -5.07
N PRO A 24 -2.54 -18.51 -6.19
CA PRO A 24 -2.09 -17.24 -6.76
C PRO A 24 -3.20 -16.19 -6.92
N ARG A 25 -4.42 -16.64 -7.27
CA ARG A 25 -5.61 -15.78 -7.31
C ARG A 25 -5.99 -15.16 -5.96
N HIS A 26 -5.81 -15.86 -4.84
CA HIS A 26 -6.10 -15.34 -3.50
C HIS A 26 -5.09 -14.26 -3.15
N LEU A 27 -3.81 -14.48 -3.43
CA LEU A 27 -2.74 -13.51 -3.18
C LEU A 27 -2.93 -12.22 -3.97
N VAL A 28 -3.31 -12.31 -5.25
CA VAL A 28 -3.62 -11.14 -6.09
C VAL A 28 -4.86 -10.40 -5.58
N MET A 29 -5.90 -11.11 -5.13
CA MET A 29 -7.12 -10.48 -4.62
C MET A 29 -6.94 -9.86 -3.23
N MET A 30 -6.19 -10.50 -2.33
CA MET A 30 -5.80 -9.92 -1.04
C MET A 30 -5.08 -8.59 -1.24
N ALA A 31 -4.17 -8.54 -2.23
CA ALA A 31 -3.43 -7.32 -2.51
C ALA A 31 -4.24 -6.25 -3.26
N LEU A 32 -5.32 -6.64 -3.94
CA LEU A 32 -6.31 -5.70 -4.47
C LEU A 32 -7.19 -5.14 -3.34
N GLY A 33 -7.53 -5.99 -2.38
CA GLY A 33 -8.24 -5.62 -1.16
C GLY A 33 -7.45 -4.65 -0.28
N SER A 34 -6.11 -4.77 -0.22
CA SER A 34 -5.26 -3.81 0.49
C SER A 34 -5.10 -2.47 -0.23
N ALA A 35 -5.22 -2.46 -1.57
CA ALA A 35 -5.14 -1.25 -2.35
C ALA A 35 -6.38 -0.37 -2.21
N ILE A 36 -7.57 -0.96 -2.05
CA ILE A 36 -8.85 -0.26 -1.93
C ILE A 36 -9.31 -0.24 -0.46
N GLY A 37 -9.03 0.87 0.22
CA GLY A 37 -9.34 1.08 1.65
C GLY A 37 -9.64 2.55 1.96
N THR A 38 -9.24 3.02 3.16
CA THR A 38 -9.50 4.37 3.67
C THR A 38 -9.06 5.46 2.69
N GLY A 39 -7.98 5.19 1.93
CA GLY A 39 -7.49 6.05 0.86
C GLY A 39 -8.57 6.50 -0.12
N LEU A 40 -9.30 5.55 -0.70
CA LEU A 40 -10.35 5.85 -1.67
C LEU A 40 -11.60 6.38 -0.99
N PHE A 41 -12.02 5.75 0.11
CA PHE A 41 -13.33 6.02 0.69
C PHE A 41 -13.39 7.28 1.55
N VAL A 42 -12.30 7.64 2.23
CA VAL A 42 -12.25 8.80 3.14
C VAL A 42 -11.25 9.83 2.65
N GLY A 43 -10.03 9.41 2.27
CA GLY A 43 -8.96 10.31 1.82
C GLY A 43 -9.35 11.15 0.60
N THR A 44 -10.18 10.60 -0.31
CA THR A 44 -10.70 11.32 -1.47
C THR A 44 -11.49 12.57 -1.11
N GLY A 45 -12.30 12.52 -0.04
CA GLY A 45 -13.10 13.65 0.42
C GLY A 45 -12.24 14.85 0.81
N ALA A 46 -11.23 14.59 1.63
CA ALA A 46 -10.24 15.60 2.04
C ALA A 46 -9.46 16.16 0.83
N ALA A 47 -9.11 15.31 -0.15
CA ALA A 47 -8.44 15.75 -1.37
C ALA A 47 -9.32 16.66 -2.23
N ILE A 48 -10.63 16.35 -2.36
CA ILE A 48 -11.60 17.18 -3.09
C ILE A 48 -11.73 18.56 -2.42
N GLN A 49 -11.84 18.62 -1.10
CA GLN A 49 -11.93 19.90 -0.39
C GLN A 49 -10.66 20.75 -0.52
N THR A 50 -9.51 20.10 -0.63
CA THR A 50 -8.21 20.77 -0.72
C THR A 50 -7.96 21.35 -2.13
N ALA A 51 -8.28 20.62 -3.20
CA ALA A 51 -7.99 21.04 -4.57
C ALA A 51 -9.20 21.55 -5.37
N GLY A 52 -10.42 21.33 -4.89
CA GLY A 52 -11.63 21.48 -5.68
C GLY A 52 -11.69 20.48 -6.85
N PRO A 53 -12.36 20.81 -7.97
CA PRO A 53 -12.44 19.94 -9.14
C PRO A 53 -11.07 19.56 -9.74
N ALA A 54 -10.06 20.41 -9.55
CA ALA A 54 -8.67 20.15 -9.97
C ALA A 54 -8.00 18.99 -9.24
N VAL A 55 -8.63 18.41 -8.21
CA VAL A 55 -8.23 17.12 -7.61
C VAL A 55 -8.06 16.01 -8.65
N LEU A 56 -8.79 16.08 -9.78
CA LEU A 56 -8.63 15.15 -10.90
C LEU A 56 -7.20 15.15 -11.46
N ILE A 57 -6.54 16.31 -11.52
CA ILE A 57 -5.14 16.41 -11.92
C ILE A 57 -4.27 15.67 -10.91
N SER A 58 -4.51 15.87 -9.61
CA SER A 58 -3.77 15.18 -8.54
C SER A 58 -3.90 13.66 -8.64
N TYR A 59 -5.11 13.13 -8.91
CA TYR A 59 -5.32 11.70 -9.12
C TYR A 59 -4.66 11.16 -10.38
N LEU A 60 -4.72 11.89 -11.50
CA LEU A 60 -4.05 11.47 -12.74
C LEU A 60 -2.53 11.42 -12.56
N VAL A 61 -1.95 12.43 -11.93
CA VAL A 61 -0.51 12.51 -11.65
C VAL A 61 -0.08 11.40 -10.68
N ALA A 62 -0.82 11.19 -9.59
CA ALA A 62 -0.52 10.14 -8.62
C ALA A 62 -0.71 8.74 -9.21
N CYS A 63 -1.74 8.51 -10.04
CA CYS A 63 -1.93 7.25 -10.74
C CYS A 63 -0.78 6.98 -11.72
N LEU A 64 -0.35 8.00 -12.48
CA LEU A 64 0.80 7.88 -13.37
C LEU A 64 2.05 7.51 -12.58
N LEU A 65 2.30 8.18 -11.46
CA LEU A 65 3.41 7.85 -10.57
C LEU A 65 3.33 6.41 -10.06
N LEU A 66 2.16 5.99 -9.57
CA LEU A 66 1.92 4.62 -9.10
C LEU A 66 2.20 3.59 -10.21
N VAL A 67 1.73 3.83 -11.44
CA VAL A 67 1.99 2.95 -12.59
C VAL A 67 3.49 2.77 -12.81
N LEU A 68 4.25 3.87 -12.78
CA LEU A 68 5.71 3.84 -12.99
C LEU A 68 6.43 3.12 -11.84
N VAL A 69 6.06 3.38 -10.60
CA VAL A 69 6.63 2.71 -9.41
C VAL A 69 6.32 1.21 -9.43
N MET A 70 5.07 0.83 -9.66
CA MET A 70 4.66 -0.58 -9.72
C MET A 70 5.32 -1.30 -10.90
N ARG A 71 5.50 -0.63 -12.04
CA ARG A 71 6.24 -1.20 -13.17
C ARG A 71 7.71 -1.43 -12.82
N ALA A 72 8.36 -0.50 -12.13
CA ALA A 72 9.74 -0.62 -11.67
C ALA A 72 9.89 -1.75 -10.62
N LEU A 73 8.97 -1.84 -9.67
CA LEU A 73 8.91 -2.95 -8.71
C LEU A 73 8.70 -4.28 -9.40
N GLY A 74 7.80 -4.33 -10.39
CA GLY A 74 7.53 -5.52 -11.18
C GLY A 74 8.74 -6.01 -11.95
N GLU A 75 9.56 -5.11 -12.49
CA GLU A 75 10.80 -5.47 -13.16
C GLU A 75 11.78 -6.13 -12.20
N MET A 76 11.99 -5.56 -11.01
CA MET A 76 12.85 -6.16 -10.00
C MET A 76 12.31 -7.50 -9.50
N ALA A 77 11.00 -7.59 -9.28
CA ALA A 77 10.35 -8.80 -8.80
C ALA A 77 10.30 -9.93 -9.85
N ALA A 78 10.19 -9.60 -11.14
CA ALA A 78 10.29 -10.58 -12.21
C ALA A 78 11.74 -11.05 -12.43
N ALA A 79 12.73 -10.17 -12.23
CA ALA A 79 14.14 -10.54 -12.34
C ALA A 79 14.64 -11.39 -11.16
N ASP A 80 14.19 -11.07 -9.94
CA ASP A 80 14.59 -11.75 -8.71
C ASP A 80 13.40 -11.87 -7.76
N PRO A 81 12.55 -12.91 -7.89
CA PRO A 81 11.42 -13.12 -7.00
C PRO A 81 11.87 -13.34 -5.56
N SER A 82 11.65 -12.35 -4.68
CA SER A 82 12.01 -12.45 -3.27
C SER A 82 10.86 -11.99 -2.36
N SER A 83 10.56 -12.77 -1.31
CA SER A 83 9.49 -12.45 -0.36
C SER A 83 9.80 -11.26 0.57
N GLY A 84 11.05 -10.80 0.61
CA GLY A 84 11.42 -9.52 1.24
C GLY A 84 11.14 -8.29 0.35
N ALA A 85 10.67 -8.50 -0.88
CA ALA A 85 10.21 -7.50 -1.82
C ALA A 85 11.20 -6.33 -2.02
N PHE A 86 10.69 -5.11 -2.16
CA PHE A 86 11.46 -3.89 -2.36
C PHE A 86 12.53 -3.63 -1.28
N SER A 87 12.36 -4.13 -0.05
CA SER A 87 13.40 -4.02 0.99
C SER A 87 14.64 -4.86 0.65
N THR A 88 14.46 -6.04 0.04
CA THR A 88 15.57 -6.86 -0.46
C THR A 88 16.25 -6.19 -1.64
N TYR A 89 15.47 -5.66 -2.59
CA TYR A 89 16.02 -4.97 -3.77
C TYR A 89 16.84 -3.74 -3.38
N ALA A 90 16.36 -2.95 -2.41
CA ALA A 90 17.12 -1.83 -1.85
C ALA A 90 18.41 -2.29 -1.16
N GLY A 91 18.37 -3.43 -0.47
CA GLY A 91 19.55 -4.07 0.10
C GLY A 91 20.61 -4.43 -0.95
N LYS A 92 20.20 -5.06 -2.06
CA LYS A 92 21.08 -5.41 -3.18
C LYS A 92 21.60 -4.16 -3.91
N ALA A 93 20.76 -3.15 -4.08
CA ALA A 93 21.10 -1.93 -4.81
C ALA A 93 22.07 -1.03 -4.03
N MET A 94 21.73 -0.70 -2.79
CA MET A 94 22.36 0.37 -2.00
C MET A 94 23.01 -0.12 -0.70
N GLY A 95 22.94 -1.42 -0.42
CA GLY A 95 23.60 -2.06 0.72
C GLY A 95 22.65 -2.44 1.86
N PRO A 96 23.10 -3.32 2.79
CA PRO A 96 22.23 -3.95 3.79
C PRO A 96 21.54 -2.97 4.73
N THR A 97 22.16 -1.84 5.07
CA THR A 97 21.57 -0.86 6.00
C THR A 97 20.33 -0.20 5.39
N ILE A 98 20.37 0.18 4.12
CA ILE A 98 19.25 0.83 3.43
C ILE A 98 18.11 -0.18 3.22
N GLY A 99 18.42 -1.41 2.82
CA GLY A 99 17.41 -2.47 2.69
C GLY A 99 16.65 -2.74 4.00
N ARG A 100 17.38 -2.78 5.12
CA ARG A 100 16.79 -2.95 6.46
C ARG A 100 15.94 -1.76 6.88
N ALA A 101 16.47 -0.54 6.69
CA ALA A 101 15.75 0.68 7.03
C ALA A 101 14.45 0.81 6.23
N LEU A 102 14.49 0.50 4.94
CA LEU A 102 13.31 0.49 4.07
C LEU A 102 12.26 -0.54 4.52
N GLY A 103 12.69 -1.74 4.93
CA GLY A 103 11.76 -2.75 5.45
C GLY A 103 11.09 -2.32 6.75
N TRP A 104 11.83 -1.71 7.69
CA TRP A 104 11.26 -1.16 8.92
C TRP A 104 10.34 0.03 8.68
N LEU A 105 10.70 0.92 7.75
CA LEU A 105 9.89 2.07 7.36
C LEU A 105 8.55 1.61 6.77
N TRP A 106 8.58 0.65 5.86
CA TRP A 106 7.34 0.10 5.28
C TRP A 106 6.52 -0.66 6.32
N TRP A 107 7.16 -1.42 7.21
CA TRP A 107 6.42 -2.07 8.30
C TRP A 107 5.72 -1.04 9.18
N ALA A 108 6.41 0.05 9.55
CA ALA A 108 5.84 1.15 10.32
C ALA A 108 4.68 1.82 9.55
N GLN A 109 4.81 2.03 8.25
CA GLN A 109 3.74 2.53 7.39
C GLN A 109 2.50 1.61 7.47
N ILE A 110 2.67 0.30 7.25
CA ILE A 110 1.52 -0.63 7.19
C ILE A 110 0.81 -0.77 8.54
N VAL A 111 1.52 -0.75 9.68
CA VAL A 111 0.83 -0.77 10.99
C VAL A 111 0.01 0.50 11.23
N VAL A 112 0.44 1.65 10.69
CA VAL A 112 -0.36 2.89 10.69
C VAL A 112 -1.55 2.78 9.73
N VAL A 113 -1.41 2.10 8.58
CA VAL A 113 -2.55 1.78 7.70
C VAL A 113 -3.60 0.95 8.44
N VAL A 114 -3.19 -0.12 9.14
CA VAL A 114 -4.11 -0.96 9.95
C VAL A 114 -4.91 -0.09 10.94
N ALA A 115 -4.24 0.82 11.62
CA ALA A 115 -4.87 1.77 12.54
C ALA A 115 -5.85 2.73 11.85
N ALA A 116 -5.48 3.26 10.68
CA ALA A 116 -6.31 4.17 9.90
C ALA A 116 -7.58 3.49 9.38
N GLU A 117 -7.48 2.23 8.91
CA GLU A 117 -8.63 1.43 8.47
C GLU A 117 -9.61 1.16 9.61
N ALA A 118 -9.10 0.78 10.80
CA ALA A 118 -9.93 0.56 11.99
C ALA A 118 -10.63 1.85 12.43
N THR A 119 -9.91 2.98 12.40
CA THR A 119 -10.41 4.29 12.81
C THR A 119 -11.47 4.83 11.86
N ALA A 120 -11.25 4.70 10.56
CA ALA A 120 -12.21 5.11 9.53
C ALA A 120 -13.48 4.25 9.57
N ALA A 121 -13.35 2.92 9.71
CA ALA A 121 -14.50 2.04 9.89
C ALA A 121 -15.30 2.42 11.15
N ALA A 122 -14.61 2.72 12.25
CA ALA A 122 -15.24 3.15 13.50
C ALA A 122 -15.97 4.48 13.37
N GLN A 123 -15.41 5.44 12.63
CA GLN A 123 -16.07 6.72 12.35
C GLN A 123 -17.40 6.49 11.62
N LEU A 124 -17.39 5.72 10.53
CA LEU A 124 -18.58 5.41 9.75
C LEU A 124 -19.66 4.68 10.57
N VAL A 125 -19.26 3.73 11.43
CA VAL A 125 -20.22 3.04 12.31
C VAL A 125 -20.80 3.99 13.36
N THR A 126 -20.00 4.92 13.88
CA THR A 126 -20.47 5.91 14.86
C THR A 126 -21.48 6.87 14.24
N GLU A 127 -21.29 7.25 12.97
CA GLU A 127 -22.24 8.06 12.21
C GLU A 127 -23.59 7.33 11.99
N MET A 128 -23.56 6.02 11.74
CA MET A 128 -24.79 5.22 11.60
C MET A 128 -25.44 4.87 12.94
N TRP A 129 -24.64 4.56 13.94
CA TRP A 129 -25.06 4.08 15.24
C TRP A 129 -24.31 4.82 16.36
N PRO A 130 -24.81 6.02 16.75
CA PRO A 130 -24.13 6.90 17.70
C PRO A 130 -24.21 6.42 19.16
N SER A 131 -24.63 5.17 19.43
CA SER A 131 -24.78 4.64 20.79
C SER A 131 -23.45 4.31 21.46
N LEU A 132 -22.41 4.03 20.67
CA LEU A 132 -21.06 3.77 21.17
C LEU A 132 -20.10 4.80 20.57
N PRO A 133 -19.14 5.31 21.36
CA PRO A 133 -18.16 6.26 20.87
C PRO A 133 -17.19 5.59 19.88
N GLN A 134 -16.63 6.39 18.97
CA GLN A 134 -15.72 5.94 17.91
C GLN A 134 -14.56 5.07 18.41
N TRP A 135 -13.89 5.46 19.50
CA TRP A 135 -12.76 4.70 20.03
C TRP A 135 -13.15 3.28 20.47
N LEU A 136 -14.39 3.07 20.92
CA LEU A 136 -14.88 1.76 21.35
C LEU A 136 -15.14 0.86 20.15
N TRP A 137 -15.69 1.41 19.06
CA TRP A 137 -15.79 0.69 17.78
C TRP A 137 -14.41 0.32 17.24
N ALA A 138 -13.45 1.24 17.27
CA ALA A 138 -12.07 0.98 16.86
C ALA A 138 -11.44 -0.14 17.71
N LEU A 139 -11.69 -0.14 19.03
CA LEU A 139 -11.24 -1.19 19.95
C LEU A 139 -11.84 -2.56 19.58
N ILE A 140 -13.15 -2.61 19.33
CA ILE A 140 -13.87 -3.83 18.95
C ILE A 140 -13.27 -4.40 17.66
N PHE A 141 -13.10 -3.58 16.62
CA PHE A 141 -12.50 -4.02 15.37
C PHE A 141 -11.07 -4.52 15.55
N MET A 142 -10.23 -3.77 16.26
CA MET A 142 -8.86 -4.21 16.55
C MET A 142 -8.81 -5.53 17.32
N ALA A 143 -9.67 -5.72 18.33
CA ALA A 143 -9.74 -6.95 19.11
C ALA A 143 -10.19 -8.15 18.24
N VAL A 144 -11.27 -7.98 17.49
CA VAL A 144 -11.81 -9.03 16.61
C VAL A 144 -10.79 -9.44 15.55
N PHE A 145 -10.21 -8.48 14.83
CA PHE A 145 -9.24 -8.80 13.77
C PHE A 145 -7.92 -9.32 14.32
N THR A 146 -7.53 -8.95 15.54
CA THR A 146 -6.41 -9.58 16.24
C THR A 146 -6.69 -11.07 16.49
N VAL A 147 -7.86 -11.41 17.03
CA VAL A 147 -8.25 -12.81 17.26
C VAL A 147 -8.29 -13.58 15.95
N ILE A 148 -8.90 -13.03 14.90
CA ILE A 148 -8.95 -13.64 13.57
C ILE A 148 -7.54 -13.92 13.03
N ASN A 149 -6.60 -12.97 13.17
CA ASN A 149 -5.23 -13.15 12.67
C ASN A 149 -4.37 -14.09 13.53
N LEU A 150 -4.74 -14.34 14.79
CA LEU A 150 -4.09 -15.31 15.66
C LEU A 150 -4.65 -16.74 15.49
N VAL A 151 -5.91 -16.87 15.03
CA VAL A 151 -6.59 -18.15 14.83
C VAL A 151 -6.50 -18.60 13.36
N ARG A 152 -5.96 -19.81 13.17
CA ARG A 152 -5.62 -20.50 11.89
C ARG A 152 -6.36 -20.01 10.62
N VAL A 153 -5.55 -19.59 9.65
CA VAL A 153 -5.91 -18.98 8.36
C VAL A 153 -5.98 -20.03 7.23
N GLY A 154 -6.87 -21.01 7.35
CA GLY A 154 -7.23 -21.85 6.19
C GLY A 154 -8.25 -21.16 5.28
N THR A 155 -9.09 -20.31 5.88
CA THR A 155 -10.27 -19.68 5.26
C THR A 155 -10.07 -18.22 4.88
N LEU A 156 -9.02 -17.51 5.36
CA LEU A 156 -8.91 -16.06 5.08
C LEU A 156 -8.75 -15.76 3.59
N GLY A 157 -8.09 -16.62 2.80
CA GLY A 157 -7.92 -16.37 1.36
C GLY A 157 -9.25 -16.37 0.59
N GLU A 158 -10.18 -17.25 0.98
CA GLU A 158 -11.50 -17.34 0.34
C GLU A 158 -12.41 -16.21 0.84
N THR A 159 -12.40 -15.93 2.15
CA THR A 159 -13.14 -14.80 2.72
C THR A 159 -12.70 -13.47 2.12
N GLU A 160 -11.39 -13.26 1.96
CA GLU A 160 -10.84 -12.05 1.34
C GLU A 160 -11.20 -11.95 -0.15
N PHE A 161 -11.30 -13.08 -0.85
CA PHE A 161 -11.78 -13.09 -2.23
C PHE A 161 -13.20 -12.52 -2.34
N TRP A 162 -14.11 -12.98 -1.47
CA TRP A 162 -15.49 -12.48 -1.46
C TRP A 162 -15.57 -11.01 -1.05
N PHE A 163 -14.75 -10.57 -0.08
CA PHE A 163 -14.69 -9.15 0.28
C PHE A 163 -14.11 -8.28 -0.84
N ALA A 164 -13.06 -8.72 -1.52
CA ALA A 164 -12.52 -8.00 -2.67
C ALA A 164 -13.54 -7.90 -3.82
N LEU A 165 -14.33 -8.96 -4.06
CA LEU A 165 -15.40 -8.94 -5.05
C LEU A 165 -16.50 -7.94 -4.66
N LEU A 166 -16.93 -7.93 -3.39
CA LEU A 166 -17.91 -6.98 -2.87
C LEU A 166 -17.46 -5.52 -3.07
N LYS A 167 -16.21 -5.20 -2.74
CA LYS A 167 -15.61 -3.88 -2.94
C LYS A 167 -15.71 -3.43 -4.39
N VAL A 168 -15.24 -4.29 -5.29
CA VAL A 168 -15.23 -4.00 -6.73
C VAL A 168 -16.65 -3.82 -7.25
N ALA A 169 -17.57 -4.70 -6.87
CA ALA A 169 -18.97 -4.61 -7.28
C ALA A 169 -19.61 -3.30 -6.82
N ALA A 170 -19.37 -2.87 -5.58
CA ALA A 170 -19.91 -1.63 -5.05
C ALA A 170 -19.34 -0.38 -5.71
N VAL A 171 -18.03 -0.34 -5.98
CA VAL A 171 -17.44 0.78 -6.73
C VAL A 171 -17.99 0.81 -8.16
N VAL A 172 -18.13 -0.34 -8.83
CA VAL A 172 -18.73 -0.39 -10.18
C VAL A 172 -20.18 0.08 -10.15
N ALA A 173 -20.98 -0.37 -9.17
CA ALA A 173 -22.36 0.07 -9.00
C ALA A 173 -22.44 1.59 -8.76
N PHE A 174 -21.57 2.13 -7.91
CA PHE A 174 -21.44 3.57 -7.67
C PHE A 174 -21.14 4.34 -8.97
N LEU A 175 -20.18 3.88 -9.77
CA LEU A 175 -19.85 4.51 -11.05
C LEU A 175 -21.04 4.48 -12.02
N VAL A 176 -21.75 3.35 -12.10
CA VAL A 176 -22.94 3.22 -12.96
C VAL A 176 -24.03 4.19 -12.51
N VAL A 177 -24.36 4.21 -11.22
CA VAL A 177 -25.37 5.12 -10.66
C VAL A 177 -24.99 6.59 -10.88
N GLY A 178 -23.73 6.95 -10.65
CA GLY A 178 -23.23 8.30 -10.90
C GLY A 178 -23.34 8.71 -12.36
N VAL A 179 -22.96 7.83 -13.30
CA VAL A 179 -23.12 8.09 -14.74
C VAL A 179 -24.60 8.24 -15.10
N LEU A 180 -25.49 7.37 -14.61
CA LEU A 180 -26.93 7.44 -14.85
C LEU A 180 -27.53 8.76 -14.33
N LEU A 181 -27.05 9.27 -13.19
CA LEU A 181 -27.42 10.59 -12.69
C LEU A 181 -26.99 11.69 -13.66
N LEU A 182 -25.72 11.66 -14.08
CA LEU A 182 -25.15 12.70 -14.96
C LEU A 182 -25.82 12.76 -16.34
N ILE A 183 -26.31 11.65 -16.86
CA ILE A 183 -27.10 11.64 -18.12
C ILE A 183 -28.60 11.91 -17.92
N GLY A 184 -29.06 12.16 -16.68
CA GLY A 184 -30.43 12.54 -16.36
C GLY A 184 -31.45 11.39 -16.40
N VAL A 185 -31.00 10.14 -16.19
CA VAL A 185 -31.90 8.97 -16.14
C VAL A 185 -32.51 8.76 -14.75
N LEU A 186 -31.85 9.26 -13.71
CA LEU A 186 -32.29 9.11 -12.32
C LEU A 186 -33.23 10.24 -11.87
N PRO A 187 -33.97 10.06 -10.75
CA PRO A 187 -34.96 11.03 -10.29
C PRO A 187 -34.38 12.39 -9.91
N ALA A 188 -33.15 12.42 -9.42
CA ALA A 188 -32.45 13.65 -9.08
C ALA A 188 -31.98 14.38 -10.36
N PRO A 189 -32.06 15.72 -10.40
CA PRO A 189 -31.70 16.50 -11.58
C PRO A 189 -30.21 16.32 -11.89
N SER A 190 -29.87 16.17 -13.17
CA SER A 190 -28.46 16.10 -13.57
C SER A 190 -27.80 17.46 -13.36
N PRO A 191 -26.72 17.55 -12.56
CA PRO A 191 -25.93 18.77 -12.44
C PRO A 191 -25.08 19.05 -13.70
N GLY A 192 -24.97 18.10 -14.63
CA GLY A 192 -24.15 18.24 -15.82
C GLY A 192 -22.67 18.47 -15.48
N LEU A 193 -22.08 19.54 -16.02
CA LEU A 193 -20.69 19.94 -15.74
C LEU A 193 -20.58 21.20 -14.86
N SER A 194 -21.72 21.72 -14.36
CA SER A 194 -21.80 22.97 -13.60
C SER A 194 -20.85 22.99 -12.39
N ASN A 195 -20.81 21.89 -11.65
CA ASN A 195 -19.97 21.72 -10.45
C ASN A 195 -18.46 21.85 -10.71
N LEU A 196 -18.00 21.74 -11.97
CA LEU A 196 -16.59 21.98 -12.31
C LEU A 196 -16.21 23.46 -12.34
N THR A 197 -17.17 24.37 -12.51
CA THR A 197 -16.88 25.79 -12.78
C THR A 197 -17.63 26.76 -11.88
N GLU A 198 -18.82 26.42 -11.39
CA GLU A 198 -19.70 27.38 -10.71
C GLU A 198 -19.27 27.69 -9.27
N HIS A 199 -18.49 26.82 -8.63
CA HIS A 199 -18.07 26.97 -7.23
C HIS A 199 -16.64 27.53 -7.09
N GLY A 200 -16.33 28.61 -7.81
CA GLY A 200 -14.99 29.22 -7.80
C GLY A 200 -14.04 28.67 -8.89
N GLY A 201 -14.59 28.03 -9.92
CA GLY A 201 -13.83 27.52 -11.06
C GLY A 201 -13.27 26.11 -10.85
N PHE A 202 -12.53 25.64 -11.85
CA PHE A 202 -11.94 24.29 -11.83
C PHE A 202 -10.82 24.15 -10.78
N MET A 203 -10.07 25.22 -10.52
CA MET A 203 -8.93 25.23 -9.61
C MET A 203 -9.08 26.35 -8.56
N PRO A 204 -10.08 26.25 -7.65
CA PRO A 204 -10.43 27.33 -6.72
C PRO A 204 -9.30 27.66 -5.74
N ASN A 205 -8.49 26.65 -5.37
CA ASN A 205 -7.37 26.79 -4.44
C ASN A 205 -6.00 26.90 -5.15
N GLY A 206 -6.01 27.18 -6.45
CA GLY A 206 -4.80 27.32 -7.26
C GLY A 206 -3.95 26.05 -7.36
N ILE A 207 -2.74 26.19 -7.91
CA ILE A 207 -1.79 25.09 -8.07
C ILE A 207 -1.29 24.54 -6.72
N THR A 208 -1.32 25.38 -5.68
CA THR A 208 -0.98 25.00 -4.30
C THR A 208 -1.99 24.01 -3.73
N GLY A 209 -3.29 24.20 -3.98
CA GLY A 209 -4.32 23.24 -3.59
C GLY A 209 -4.18 21.90 -4.31
N VAL A 210 -3.89 21.91 -5.61
CA VAL A 210 -3.59 20.69 -6.40
C VAL A 210 -2.40 19.93 -5.81
N ALA A 211 -1.34 20.65 -5.44
CA ALA A 211 -0.14 20.06 -4.85
C ALA A 211 -0.39 19.48 -3.45
N ALA A 212 -1.17 20.17 -2.61
CA ALA A 212 -1.56 19.69 -1.29
C ALA A 212 -2.44 18.44 -1.40
N ALA A 213 -3.44 18.44 -2.29
CA ALA A 213 -4.27 17.26 -2.55
C ALA A 213 -3.45 16.10 -3.11
N LEU A 214 -2.43 16.36 -3.94
CA LEU A 214 -1.56 15.31 -4.47
C LEU A 214 -0.87 14.51 -3.35
N LEU A 215 -0.53 15.14 -2.23
CA LEU A 215 0.04 14.45 -1.05
C LEU A 215 -0.98 13.51 -0.39
N VAL A 216 -2.22 13.98 -0.23
CA VAL A 216 -3.35 13.17 0.29
C VAL A 216 -3.66 12.00 -0.65
N VAL A 217 -3.60 12.22 -1.96
CA VAL A 217 -3.90 11.20 -2.95
C VAL A 217 -2.81 10.15 -3.05
N VAL A 218 -1.52 10.51 -2.89
CA VAL A 218 -0.43 9.51 -2.82
C VAL A 218 -0.62 8.56 -1.65
N PHE A 219 -1.11 9.05 -0.50
CA PHE A 219 -1.50 8.19 0.62
C PHE A 219 -2.51 7.12 0.17
N ALA A 220 -3.50 7.48 -0.65
CA ALA A 220 -4.58 6.57 -1.05
C ALA A 220 -4.11 5.34 -1.84
N PHE A 221 -2.86 5.33 -2.28
CA PHE A 221 -2.21 4.22 -2.96
C PHE A 221 -1.20 3.45 -2.09
N GLY A 222 -0.96 3.87 -0.85
CA GLY A 222 -0.13 3.14 0.09
C GLY A 222 -0.69 1.74 0.35
N GLY A 223 0.15 0.71 0.34
CA GLY A 223 -0.29 -0.69 0.49
C GLY A 223 -0.52 -1.42 -0.84
N THR A 224 -0.49 -0.71 -1.98
CA THR A 224 -0.46 -1.34 -3.31
C THR A 224 0.81 -2.14 -3.56
N GLU A 225 1.90 -1.86 -2.84
CA GLU A 225 3.16 -2.59 -2.95
C GLU A 225 3.03 -4.04 -2.45
N LEU A 226 2.04 -4.32 -1.58
CA LEU A 226 1.75 -5.67 -1.07
C LEU A 226 1.49 -6.65 -2.22
N VAL A 227 0.97 -6.16 -3.35
CA VAL A 227 0.76 -6.94 -4.59
C VAL A 227 2.04 -7.58 -5.06
N THR A 228 3.14 -6.84 -5.03
CA THR A 228 4.43 -7.34 -5.52
C THR A 228 4.99 -8.41 -4.59
N ILE A 229 4.77 -8.26 -3.28
CA ILE A 229 5.15 -9.26 -2.27
C ILE A 229 4.33 -10.54 -2.48
N ALA A 230 3.01 -10.40 -2.59
CA ALA A 230 2.09 -11.51 -2.73
C ALA A 230 2.30 -12.25 -4.05
N ALA A 231 2.54 -11.52 -5.15
CA ALA A 231 2.83 -12.13 -6.44
C ALA A 231 4.19 -12.86 -6.48
N ALA A 232 5.18 -12.40 -5.70
CA ALA A 232 6.47 -13.06 -5.56
C ALA A 232 6.40 -14.42 -4.84
N GLU A 233 5.32 -14.69 -4.09
CA GLU A 233 5.07 -15.95 -3.38
C GLU A 233 4.24 -16.97 -4.19
N THR A 234 4.01 -16.72 -5.49
CA THR A 234 3.21 -17.61 -6.35
C THR A 234 4.06 -18.68 -7.06
N GLU A 235 3.41 -19.71 -7.64
CA GLU A 235 4.10 -20.81 -8.35
C GLU A 235 4.87 -20.35 -9.60
N ASP A 236 4.43 -19.26 -10.24
CA ASP A 236 5.15 -18.60 -11.35
C ASP A 236 5.24 -17.08 -11.09
N PRO A 237 6.18 -16.64 -10.23
CA PRO A 237 6.30 -15.24 -9.86
C PRO A 237 6.54 -14.31 -11.05
N GLN A 238 7.31 -14.74 -12.05
CA GLN A 238 7.73 -13.87 -13.16
C GLN A 238 6.53 -13.45 -14.01
N THR A 239 5.69 -14.41 -14.39
CA THR A 239 4.47 -14.13 -15.17
C THR A 239 3.38 -13.49 -14.31
N ASN A 240 3.21 -13.96 -13.06
CA ASN A 240 2.13 -13.51 -12.20
C ASN A 240 2.32 -12.08 -11.71
N VAL A 241 3.56 -11.65 -11.41
CA VAL A 241 3.87 -10.26 -11.06
C VAL A 241 3.46 -9.31 -12.19
N ALA A 242 3.88 -9.60 -13.42
CA ALA A 242 3.57 -8.76 -14.58
C ALA A 242 2.07 -8.66 -14.86
N ARG A 243 1.35 -9.79 -14.78
CA ARG A 243 -0.10 -9.85 -14.97
C ARG A 243 -0.83 -9.10 -13.85
N ALA A 244 -0.48 -9.35 -12.59
CA ALA A 244 -1.09 -8.70 -11.43
C ALA A 244 -0.98 -7.19 -11.50
N ILE A 245 0.22 -6.67 -11.78
CA ILE A 245 0.47 -5.23 -11.94
C ILE A 245 -0.44 -4.65 -13.03
N ARG A 246 -0.49 -5.24 -14.23
CA ARG A 246 -1.32 -4.72 -15.33
C ARG A 246 -2.80 -4.68 -14.96
N THR A 247 -3.31 -5.75 -14.37
CA THR A 247 -4.74 -5.85 -14.04
C THR A 247 -5.12 -4.89 -12.91
N ILE A 248 -4.24 -4.71 -11.92
CA ILE A 248 -4.49 -3.83 -10.77
C ILE A 248 -4.43 -2.37 -11.18
N LEU A 249 -3.44 -1.97 -11.99
CA LEU A 249 -3.29 -0.57 -12.41
C LEU A 249 -4.50 -0.06 -13.19
N ILE A 250 -5.04 -0.86 -14.12
CA ILE A 250 -6.24 -0.48 -14.88
C ILE A 250 -7.44 -0.31 -13.95
N ARG A 251 -7.61 -1.24 -12.99
CA ARG A 251 -8.70 -1.18 -12.02
C ARG A 251 -8.58 0.02 -11.09
N ILE A 252 -7.39 0.28 -10.55
CA ILE A 252 -7.13 1.44 -9.71
C ILE A 252 -7.45 2.73 -10.48
N LEU A 253 -7.00 2.85 -11.73
CA LEU A 253 -7.28 4.03 -12.55
C LEU A 253 -8.79 4.24 -12.73
N ILE A 254 -9.53 3.20 -13.11
CA ILE A 254 -10.99 3.28 -13.31
C ILE A 254 -11.70 3.60 -11.99
N PHE A 255 -11.36 2.91 -10.90
CA PHE A 255 -12.05 3.06 -9.63
C PHE A 255 -11.72 4.39 -8.96
N TYR A 256 -10.47 4.83 -8.96
CA TYR A 256 -10.07 6.05 -8.28
C TYR A 256 -10.45 7.27 -9.11
N VAL A 257 -9.93 7.38 -10.35
CA VAL A 257 -10.21 8.54 -11.19
C VAL A 257 -11.68 8.60 -11.54
N GLY A 258 -12.31 7.47 -11.87
CA GLY A 258 -13.74 7.41 -12.16
C GLY A 258 -14.59 7.84 -10.98
N SER A 259 -14.32 7.35 -9.76
CA SER A 259 -15.15 7.70 -8.59
C SER A 259 -14.99 9.16 -8.22
N VAL A 260 -13.76 9.69 -8.25
CA VAL A 260 -13.49 11.12 -8.00
C VAL A 260 -14.18 11.99 -9.05
N THR A 261 -14.14 11.59 -10.32
CA THR A 261 -14.82 12.30 -11.41
C THR A 261 -16.32 12.35 -11.17
N VAL A 262 -16.94 11.23 -10.80
CA VAL A 262 -18.35 11.21 -10.42
C VAL A 262 -18.60 12.14 -9.23
N MET A 263 -17.80 12.09 -8.18
CA MET A 263 -17.99 12.93 -6.99
C MET A 263 -17.97 14.42 -7.30
N VAL A 264 -16.97 14.91 -8.04
CA VAL A 264 -16.83 16.36 -8.35
C VAL A 264 -17.82 16.85 -9.41
N LEU A 265 -18.42 15.93 -10.18
CA LEU A 265 -19.48 16.28 -11.12
C LEU A 265 -20.85 16.30 -10.45
N VAL A 266 -21.11 15.35 -9.54
CA VAL A 266 -22.41 15.22 -8.88
C VAL A 266 -22.58 16.22 -7.75
N LEU A 267 -21.55 16.41 -6.92
CA LEU A 267 -21.59 17.32 -5.78
C LEU A 267 -20.59 18.47 -5.93
N PRO A 268 -20.94 19.67 -5.45
CA PRO A 268 -20.00 20.77 -5.41
C PRO A 268 -18.86 20.44 -4.42
N TRP A 269 -17.64 20.82 -4.76
CA TRP A 269 -16.43 20.41 -4.01
C TRP A 269 -16.40 20.91 -2.55
N ASN A 270 -17.18 21.95 -2.24
CA ASN A 270 -17.34 22.51 -0.90
C ASN A 270 -18.52 21.91 -0.11
N ASN A 271 -19.13 20.83 -0.59
CA ASN A 271 -20.14 20.08 0.15
C ASN A 271 -19.52 19.40 1.38
N GLU A 272 -20.09 19.64 2.56
CA GLU A 272 -19.59 19.09 3.83
C GLU A 272 -19.70 17.56 3.92
N GLY A 273 -20.68 16.97 3.24
CA GLY A 273 -20.84 15.51 3.17
C GLY A 273 -19.69 14.80 2.48
N LEU A 274 -18.98 15.49 1.56
CA LEU A 274 -17.80 14.93 0.91
C LEU A 274 -16.64 14.71 1.89
N SER A 275 -16.52 15.48 2.97
CA SER A 275 -15.45 15.28 3.97
C SER A 275 -15.65 14.06 4.86
N SER A 276 -16.89 13.70 5.17
CA SER A 276 -17.18 12.55 6.05
C SER A 276 -17.21 11.24 5.26
N SER A 277 -18.06 11.16 4.23
CA SER A 277 -18.25 9.94 3.45
C SER A 277 -18.65 10.27 2.01
N PRO A 278 -17.68 10.55 1.12
CA PRO A 278 -17.95 11.09 -0.22
C PRO A 278 -18.79 10.17 -1.11
N PHE A 279 -18.64 8.84 -0.97
CA PHE A 279 -19.48 7.89 -1.69
C PHE A 279 -20.93 7.89 -1.20
N VAL A 280 -21.13 7.98 0.11
CA VAL A 280 -22.46 8.03 0.71
C VAL A 280 -23.13 9.36 0.35
N ALA A 281 -22.41 10.48 0.44
CA ALA A 281 -22.92 11.81 0.11
C ALA A 281 -23.49 11.88 -1.32
N VAL A 282 -22.75 11.33 -2.30
CA VAL A 282 -23.21 11.26 -3.69
C VAL A 282 -24.48 10.41 -3.81
N LEU A 283 -24.58 9.28 -3.12
CA LEU A 283 -25.76 8.41 -3.19
C LEU A 283 -26.97 8.99 -2.45
N THR A 284 -26.75 9.78 -1.40
CA THR A 284 -27.80 10.56 -0.74
C THR A 284 -28.39 11.59 -1.72
N GLU A 285 -27.55 12.28 -2.50
CA GLU A 285 -27.99 13.24 -3.52
C GLU A 285 -28.79 12.58 -4.65
N VAL A 286 -28.40 11.36 -5.04
CA VAL A 286 -29.11 10.57 -6.05
C VAL A 286 -30.56 10.26 -5.63
N GLY A 287 -30.84 10.22 -4.32
CA GLY A 287 -32.20 10.06 -3.78
C GLY A 287 -32.77 8.64 -3.89
N ILE A 288 -31.94 7.61 -4.12
CA ILE A 288 -32.38 6.20 -4.08
C ILE A 288 -32.50 5.77 -2.60
N PRO A 289 -33.71 5.41 -2.11
CA PRO A 289 -33.88 5.05 -0.71
C PRO A 289 -33.01 3.87 -0.29
N GLY A 290 -32.21 4.05 0.75
CA GLY A 290 -31.35 3.02 1.34
C GLY A 290 -30.04 2.74 0.59
N ALA A 291 -29.76 3.41 -0.53
CA ALA A 291 -28.51 3.26 -1.26
C ALA A 291 -27.31 3.80 -0.46
N ASP A 292 -27.51 4.91 0.23
CA ASP A 292 -26.59 5.54 1.18
C ASP A 292 -26.23 4.60 2.33
N VAL A 293 -27.23 4.00 2.98
CA VAL A 293 -27.05 3.05 4.10
C VAL A 293 -26.33 1.79 3.62
N LEU A 294 -26.74 1.22 2.48
CA LEU A 294 -26.11 0.04 1.90
C LEU A 294 -24.64 0.33 1.57
N MET A 295 -24.36 1.47 0.94
CA MET A 295 -23.00 1.85 0.60
C MET A 295 -22.15 2.03 1.84
N ASN A 296 -22.67 2.65 2.89
CA ASN A 296 -21.95 2.80 4.15
C ASN A 296 -21.54 1.44 4.74
N ILE A 297 -22.47 0.47 4.79
CA ILE A 297 -22.19 -0.90 5.22
C ILE A 297 -21.09 -1.54 4.35
N VAL A 298 -21.17 -1.38 3.03
CA VAL A 298 -20.16 -1.94 2.12
C VAL A 298 -18.79 -1.30 2.34
N ILE A 299 -18.72 0.01 2.57
CA ILE A 299 -17.46 0.70 2.89
C ILE A 299 -16.90 0.16 4.21
N ILE A 300 -17.69 0.03 5.26
CA ILE A 300 -17.23 -0.54 6.54
C ILE A 300 -16.63 -1.94 6.32
N LEU A 301 -17.34 -2.82 5.62
CA LEU A 301 -16.82 -4.16 5.28
C LEU A 301 -15.55 -4.09 4.44
N ALA A 302 -15.45 -3.11 3.55
CA ALA A 302 -14.28 -2.89 2.72
C ALA A 302 -13.05 -2.51 3.56
N LEU A 303 -13.19 -1.55 4.47
CA LEU A 303 -12.12 -1.10 5.35
C LEU A 303 -11.65 -2.24 6.27
N LEU A 304 -12.59 -3.00 6.84
CA LEU A 304 -12.28 -4.15 7.70
C LEU A 304 -11.55 -5.28 6.94
N SER A 305 -11.88 -5.50 5.67
CA SER A 305 -11.11 -6.41 4.80
C SER A 305 -9.69 -5.88 4.53
N ALA A 306 -9.55 -4.57 4.25
CA ALA A 306 -8.23 -3.95 4.03
C ALA A 306 -7.36 -4.03 5.30
N LEU A 307 -7.95 -3.80 6.48
CA LEU A 307 -7.32 -3.97 7.79
C LEU A 307 -6.73 -5.38 7.91
N ASN A 308 -7.50 -6.42 7.62
CA ASN A 308 -7.06 -7.81 7.67
C ASN A 308 -5.87 -8.08 6.74
N ALA A 309 -5.95 -7.64 5.48
CA ALA A 309 -4.87 -7.79 4.51
C ALA A 309 -3.57 -7.07 4.95
N ASN A 310 -3.69 -5.91 5.60
CA ASN A 310 -2.55 -5.14 6.10
C ASN A 310 -1.94 -5.73 7.39
N VAL A 311 -2.73 -6.38 8.26
CA VAL A 311 -2.19 -7.18 9.38
C VAL A 311 -1.37 -8.37 8.83
N TYR A 312 -1.86 -9.03 7.78
CA TYR A 312 -1.10 -10.06 7.08
C TYR A 312 0.22 -9.51 6.51
N GLY A 313 0.15 -8.41 5.74
CA GLY A 313 1.33 -7.78 5.13
C GLY A 313 2.40 -7.34 6.14
N SER A 314 2.00 -6.65 7.22
CA SER A 314 2.92 -6.21 8.28
C SER A 314 3.59 -7.39 8.99
N SER A 315 2.84 -8.43 9.36
CA SER A 315 3.40 -9.61 10.02
C SER A 315 4.42 -10.35 9.14
N ARG A 316 4.18 -10.43 7.83
CA ARG A 316 5.10 -11.04 6.85
C ARG A 316 6.39 -10.24 6.66
N MET A 317 6.31 -8.92 6.58
CA MET A 317 7.52 -8.08 6.50
C MET A 317 8.35 -8.20 7.77
N LEU A 318 7.71 -8.16 8.95
CA LEU A 318 8.42 -8.28 10.22
C LEU A 318 9.08 -9.66 10.37
N TYR A 319 8.39 -10.73 9.95
CA TYR A 319 8.95 -12.08 9.85
C TYR A 319 10.15 -12.14 8.87
N SER A 320 10.05 -11.50 7.71
CA SER A 320 11.13 -11.43 6.71
C SER A 320 12.36 -10.66 7.22
N LEU A 321 12.15 -9.55 7.94
CA LEU A 321 13.22 -8.81 8.61
C LEU A 321 13.91 -9.67 9.67
N ALA A 322 13.14 -10.41 10.47
CA ALA A 322 13.68 -11.30 11.50
C ALA A 322 14.53 -12.43 10.90
N ARG A 323 14.05 -13.08 9.83
CA ARG A 323 14.80 -14.12 9.11
C ARG A 323 16.10 -13.60 8.50
N ARG A 324 16.15 -12.33 8.08
CA ARG A 324 17.35 -11.67 7.54
C ARG A 324 18.24 -11.08 8.65
N GLY A 325 18.07 -11.48 9.90
CA GLY A 325 18.86 -10.99 11.04
C GLY A 325 18.65 -9.50 11.35
N SER A 326 17.65 -8.87 10.75
CA SER A 326 17.37 -7.43 10.78
C SER A 326 16.32 -7.04 11.82
N ALA A 327 15.79 -8.03 12.54
CA ALA A 327 14.93 -7.88 13.71
C ALA A 327 15.29 -8.97 14.75
N PRO A 328 14.78 -8.90 16.00
CA PRO A 328 14.96 -9.94 17.01
C PRO A 328 14.60 -11.35 16.50
N ARG A 329 15.41 -12.36 16.83
CA ARG A 329 15.26 -13.74 16.32
C ARG A 329 13.92 -14.38 16.68
N GLY A 330 13.33 -14.01 17.82
CA GLY A 330 12.02 -14.51 18.24
C GLY A 330 10.89 -14.19 17.26
N LEU A 331 11.03 -13.14 16.44
CA LEU A 331 10.04 -12.77 15.42
C LEU A 331 10.08 -13.67 14.18
N ALA A 332 11.15 -14.46 14.01
CA ALA A 332 11.26 -15.46 12.96
C ALA A 332 10.63 -16.81 13.36
N ALA A 333 10.11 -16.95 14.58
CA ALA A 333 9.44 -18.18 15.01
C ALA A 333 8.01 -18.24 14.43
N THR A 334 7.64 -19.38 13.88
CA THR A 334 6.27 -19.68 13.45
C THR A 334 5.63 -20.70 14.38
N SER A 335 4.30 -20.63 14.51
CA SER A 335 3.54 -21.70 15.17
C SER A 335 3.54 -22.98 14.32
N SER A 336 3.09 -24.10 14.90
CA SER A 336 2.88 -25.38 14.17
C SER A 336 1.96 -25.28 12.95
N ARG A 337 1.27 -24.15 12.78
CA ARG A 337 0.36 -23.83 11.68
C ARG A 337 0.92 -22.80 10.71
N GLY A 338 2.21 -22.46 10.80
CA GLY A 338 2.90 -21.53 9.88
C GLY A 338 2.68 -20.03 10.14
N VAL A 339 1.93 -19.67 11.18
CA VAL A 339 1.63 -18.26 11.53
C VAL A 339 2.72 -17.68 12.46
N PRO A 340 3.36 -16.54 12.13
CA PRO A 340 4.35 -15.86 12.97
C PRO A 340 3.66 -15.05 14.08
N ARG A 341 3.17 -15.74 15.12
CA ARG A 341 2.31 -15.14 16.17
C ARG A 341 2.90 -13.89 16.81
N LEU A 342 4.18 -13.90 17.15
CA LEU A 342 4.84 -12.75 17.78
C LEU A 342 4.87 -11.54 16.84
N ALA A 343 5.11 -11.76 15.54
CA ALA A 343 5.08 -10.69 14.55
C ALA A 343 3.67 -10.09 14.40
N VAL A 344 2.64 -10.94 14.42
CA VAL A 344 1.24 -10.48 14.41
C VAL A 344 0.94 -9.64 15.65
N THR A 345 1.27 -10.13 16.85
CA THR A 345 1.02 -9.41 18.12
C THR A 345 1.70 -8.05 18.17
N ILE A 346 2.96 -7.95 17.73
CA ILE A 346 3.65 -6.65 17.68
C ILE A 346 3.00 -5.73 16.66
N SER A 347 2.63 -6.22 15.47
CA SER A 347 1.96 -5.39 14.45
C SER A 347 0.63 -4.83 14.94
N VAL A 348 -0.21 -5.62 15.62
CA VAL A 348 -1.53 -5.16 16.09
C VAL A 348 -1.46 -4.26 17.33
N LEU A 349 -0.39 -4.35 18.13
CA LEU A 349 -0.19 -3.50 19.31
C LEU A 349 -0.24 -2.01 18.94
N PHE A 350 0.31 -1.63 17.79
CA PHE A 350 0.25 -0.26 17.28
C PHE A 350 -1.18 0.18 16.95
N GLY A 351 -2.03 -0.72 16.48
CA GLY A 351 -3.46 -0.44 16.30
C GLY A 351 -4.18 -0.19 17.63
N PHE A 352 -3.80 -0.86 18.73
CA PHE A 352 -4.33 -0.54 20.05
C PHE A 352 -3.82 0.80 20.60
N ILE A 353 -2.58 1.19 20.28
CA ILE A 353 -2.09 2.55 20.58
C ILE A 353 -2.93 3.58 19.82
N ALA A 354 -3.25 3.32 18.55
CA ALA A 354 -4.13 4.16 17.75
C ALA A 354 -5.54 4.30 18.33
N VAL A 355 -6.09 3.24 18.94
CA VAL A 355 -7.37 3.31 19.67
C VAL A 355 -7.29 4.32 20.83
N VAL A 356 -6.19 4.33 21.59
CA VAL A 356 -5.98 5.33 22.65
C VAL A 356 -5.85 6.74 22.07
N LEU A 357 -5.12 6.90 20.98
CA LEU A 357 -5.03 8.19 20.27
C LEU A 357 -6.40 8.65 19.75
N ASN A 358 -7.24 7.73 19.31
CA ASN A 358 -8.61 8.03 18.88
C ASN A 358 -9.52 8.43 20.05
N TYR A 359 -9.32 7.87 21.24
CA TYR A 359 -9.99 8.34 22.45
C TYR A 359 -9.59 9.79 22.81
N LEU A 360 -8.30 10.13 22.67
CA LEU A 360 -7.78 11.44 23.04
C LEU A 360 -8.06 12.53 21.99
N TRP A 361 -7.97 12.18 20.70
CA TRP A 361 -8.05 13.11 19.57
C TRP A 361 -8.85 12.52 18.40
N PRO A 362 -10.16 12.24 18.58
CA PRO A 362 -10.97 11.50 17.60
C PRO A 362 -11.03 12.18 16.22
N GLU A 363 -11.08 13.51 16.18
CA GLU A 363 -11.25 14.28 14.94
C GLU A 363 -9.95 14.42 14.11
N THR A 364 -8.78 14.43 14.77
CA THR A 364 -7.51 14.73 14.10
C THR A 364 -6.64 13.49 13.87
N VAL A 365 -6.83 12.44 14.66
CA VAL A 365 -5.98 11.25 14.62
C VAL A 365 -5.96 10.59 13.25
N LEU A 366 -7.11 10.50 12.57
CA LEU A 366 -7.20 9.86 11.26
C LEU A 366 -6.37 10.62 10.24
N ASN A 367 -6.56 11.94 10.14
CA ASN A 367 -5.82 12.80 9.22
C ASN A 367 -4.30 12.73 9.47
N VAL A 368 -3.86 12.69 10.73
CA VAL A 368 -2.45 12.50 11.07
C VAL A 368 -1.94 11.15 10.57
N MET A 369 -2.69 10.06 10.72
CA MET A 369 -2.33 8.75 10.20
C MET A 369 -2.23 8.74 8.67
N LEU A 370 -3.21 9.31 7.96
CA LEU A 370 -3.17 9.41 6.50
C LEU A 370 -1.94 10.16 6.02
N ASN A 371 -1.60 11.27 6.70
CA ASN A 371 -0.41 12.07 6.42
C ASN A 371 0.89 11.28 6.65
N VAL A 372 0.99 10.49 7.72
CA VAL A 372 2.13 9.59 8.00
C VAL A 372 2.27 8.51 6.93
N ILE A 373 1.17 7.90 6.52
CA ILE A 373 1.20 6.86 5.49
C ILE A 373 1.64 7.47 4.14
N GLY A 374 1.09 8.63 3.76
CA GLY A 374 1.46 9.31 2.52
C GLY A 374 2.93 9.71 2.47
N SER A 375 3.45 10.33 3.52
CA SER A 375 4.84 10.79 3.57
C SER A 375 5.83 9.62 3.56
N THR A 376 5.53 8.53 4.28
CA THR A 376 6.38 7.32 4.29
C THR A 376 6.32 6.59 2.94
N CYS A 377 5.16 6.55 2.30
CA CYS A 377 4.95 5.97 0.96
C CYS A 377 5.86 6.64 -0.08
N LEU A 378 5.98 7.98 -0.06
CA LEU A 378 6.89 8.72 -0.96
C LEU A 378 8.34 8.25 -0.83
N VAL A 379 8.81 8.01 0.39
CA VAL A 379 10.18 7.52 0.64
C VAL A 379 10.35 6.08 0.15
N VAL A 380 9.37 5.22 0.42
CA VAL A 380 9.37 3.82 -0.07
C VAL A 380 9.46 3.79 -1.59
N TRP A 381 8.65 4.59 -2.28
CA TRP A 381 8.63 4.67 -3.74
C TRP A 381 9.92 5.26 -4.31
N ALA A 382 10.48 6.28 -3.68
CA ALA A 382 11.76 6.86 -4.09
C ALA A 382 12.89 5.82 -4.02
N LEU A 383 13.01 5.11 -2.89
CA LEU A 383 14.03 4.08 -2.70
C LEU A 383 13.79 2.88 -3.62
N ALA A 384 12.54 2.52 -3.91
CA ALA A 384 12.21 1.49 -4.88
C ALA A 384 12.67 1.86 -6.31
N LEU A 385 12.39 3.08 -6.77
CA LEU A 385 12.82 3.57 -8.09
C LEU A 385 14.35 3.67 -8.18
N ILE A 386 15.01 4.18 -7.14
CA ILE A 386 16.49 4.22 -7.09
C ILE A 386 17.06 2.80 -7.17
N SER A 387 16.46 1.86 -6.44
CA SER A 387 16.85 0.44 -6.48
C SER A 387 16.72 -0.13 -7.89
N GLN A 388 15.60 0.14 -8.56
CA GLN A 388 15.37 -0.31 -9.93
C GLN A 388 16.43 0.24 -10.89
N ILE A 389 16.73 1.53 -10.83
CA ILE A 389 17.73 2.16 -11.71
C ILE A 389 19.11 1.53 -11.49
N ILE A 390 19.54 1.34 -10.24
CA ILE A 390 20.85 0.77 -9.92
C ILE A 390 20.93 -0.69 -10.37
N LEU A 391 19.95 -1.51 -10.00
CA LEU A 391 19.94 -2.94 -10.33
C LEU A 391 19.83 -3.15 -11.84
N ARG A 392 19.00 -2.36 -12.51
CA ARG A 392 18.85 -2.44 -13.97
C ARG A 392 20.14 -2.09 -14.70
N LYS A 393 20.83 -1.01 -14.30
CA LYS A 393 22.13 -0.66 -14.88
C LYS A 393 23.20 -1.72 -14.64
N ARG A 394 23.19 -2.38 -13.48
CA ARG A 394 24.10 -3.51 -13.20
C ARG A 394 23.77 -4.72 -14.08
N ALA A 395 22.49 -5.07 -14.23
CA ALA A 395 22.05 -6.16 -15.09
C ALA A 395 22.39 -5.91 -16.57
N ASP A 396 22.15 -4.70 -17.08
CA ASP A 396 22.48 -4.34 -18.48
C ASP A 396 24.01 -4.41 -18.73
N ARG A 397 24.85 -4.02 -17.75
CA ARG A 397 26.32 -4.20 -17.83
C ARG A 397 26.76 -5.66 -17.81
N ALA A 398 26.02 -6.52 -17.11
CA ALA A 398 26.27 -7.95 -17.03
C ALA A 398 25.67 -8.75 -18.20
N GLY A 399 24.95 -8.09 -19.13
CA GLY A 399 24.27 -8.75 -20.25
C GLY A 399 23.06 -9.61 -19.85
N VAL A 400 22.54 -9.42 -18.63
CA VAL A 400 21.40 -10.22 -18.11
C VAL A 400 20.08 -9.57 -18.51
N SER A 401 19.23 -10.31 -19.23
CA SER A 401 17.90 -9.83 -19.63
C SER A 401 16.88 -10.00 -18.51
N SER A 402 16.06 -8.97 -18.25
CA SER A 402 14.88 -9.09 -17.39
C SER A 402 13.64 -9.58 -18.16
N PRO A 403 12.83 -10.50 -17.59
CA PRO A 403 11.54 -10.91 -18.16
C PRO A 403 10.53 -9.77 -18.30
N LEU A 404 10.59 -8.78 -17.40
CA LEU A 404 9.77 -7.57 -17.43
C LEU A 404 10.67 -6.33 -17.49
N LYS A 405 10.38 -5.41 -18.41
CA LYS A 405 11.18 -4.19 -18.59
C LYS A 405 10.39 -2.94 -18.25
N MET A 406 11.01 -2.00 -17.54
CA MET A 406 10.50 -0.63 -17.43
C MET A 406 10.42 0.01 -18.81
N TRP A 407 9.31 0.70 -19.08
CA TRP A 407 9.12 1.37 -20.37
C TRP A 407 10.10 2.55 -20.51
N ALA A 408 10.64 2.73 -21.71
CA ALA A 408 11.59 3.81 -22.03
C ALA A 408 12.70 4.04 -20.98
N PHE A 409 13.24 2.96 -20.42
CA PHE A 409 14.32 3.03 -19.43
C PHE A 409 15.56 3.74 -20.02
N PRO A 410 16.22 4.64 -19.28
CA PRO A 410 15.99 5.05 -17.88
C PRO A 410 15.08 6.28 -17.70
N TRP A 411 14.56 6.85 -18.78
CA TRP A 411 13.89 8.15 -18.78
C TRP A 411 12.63 8.17 -17.91
N LEU A 412 11.76 7.16 -18.00
CA LEU A 412 10.55 7.12 -17.17
C LEU A 412 10.85 6.88 -15.68
N SER A 413 11.93 6.16 -15.34
CA SER A 413 12.36 6.02 -13.94
C SER A 413 12.86 7.36 -13.38
N TYR A 414 13.61 8.13 -14.17
CA TYR A 414 14.03 9.48 -13.78
C TYR A 414 12.87 10.47 -13.71
N PHE A 415 11.93 10.39 -14.64
CA PHE A 415 10.71 11.19 -14.61
C PHE A 415 9.89 10.90 -13.35
N ALA A 416 9.70 9.63 -12.97
CA ALA A 416 9.01 9.26 -11.74
C ALA A 416 9.73 9.79 -10.48
N LEU A 417 11.06 9.74 -10.44
CA LEU A 417 11.84 10.34 -9.35
C LEU A 417 11.72 11.86 -9.31
N ALA A 418 11.75 12.53 -10.46
CA ALA A 418 11.54 13.97 -10.55
C ALA A 418 10.13 14.36 -10.07
N LEU A 419 9.12 13.55 -10.40
CA LEU A 419 7.75 13.76 -9.96
C LEU A 419 7.61 13.60 -8.43
N LEU A 420 8.22 12.55 -7.85
CA LEU A 420 8.31 12.40 -6.39
C LEU A 420 9.02 13.57 -5.73
N ALA A 421 10.15 14.02 -6.29
CA ALA A 421 10.88 15.15 -5.77
C ALA A 421 10.03 16.43 -5.82
N ALA A 422 9.31 16.67 -6.92
CA ALA A 422 8.39 17.79 -7.06
C ALA A 422 7.28 17.73 -6.00
N ILE A 423 6.69 16.55 -5.75
CA ILE A 423 5.68 16.36 -4.69
C ILE A 423 6.24 16.71 -3.32
N VAL A 424 7.44 16.23 -2.98
CA VAL A 424 8.10 16.54 -1.70
C VAL A 424 8.40 18.04 -1.59
N ILE A 425 8.93 18.67 -2.65
CA ILE A 425 9.24 20.11 -2.66
C ILE A 425 7.96 20.91 -2.43
N LEU A 426 6.89 20.61 -3.16
CA LEU A 426 5.62 21.31 -3.00
C LEU A 426 5.02 21.11 -1.60
N GLY A 427 5.11 19.88 -1.06
CA GLY A 427 4.67 19.61 0.31
C GLY A 427 5.51 20.29 1.38
N LEU A 428 6.78 20.58 1.12
CA LEU A 428 7.62 21.40 2.00
C LEU A 428 7.24 22.88 1.94
N LEU A 429 6.63 23.36 0.86
CA LEU A 429 6.14 24.74 0.77
C LEU A 429 4.85 24.92 1.56
N ASP A 430 3.99 23.91 1.62
CA ASP A 430 2.75 23.90 2.42
C ASP A 430 3.03 23.75 3.93
N THR A 431 2.51 24.67 4.75
CA THR A 431 2.69 24.64 6.20
C THR A 431 2.03 23.44 6.88
N ALA A 432 0.91 22.94 6.33
CA ALA A 432 0.18 21.79 6.89
C ALA A 432 0.97 20.49 6.71
N VAL A 433 1.69 20.34 5.59
CA VAL A 433 2.40 19.09 5.26
C VAL A 433 3.90 19.16 5.56
N ARG A 434 4.50 20.36 5.64
CA ARG A 434 5.93 20.55 5.94
C ARG A 434 6.36 19.85 7.22
N PHE A 435 5.62 20.03 8.31
CA PHE A 435 5.96 19.40 9.60
C PHE A 435 5.99 17.88 9.47
N GLN A 436 5.01 17.31 8.77
CA GLN A 436 4.92 15.87 8.52
C GLN A 436 6.10 15.34 7.70
N LEU A 437 6.50 16.03 6.63
CA LEU A 437 7.63 15.62 5.80
C LEU A 437 8.96 15.67 6.57
N ILE A 438 9.16 16.71 7.38
CA ILE A 438 10.34 16.82 8.24
C ILE A 438 10.35 15.70 9.28
N ALA A 439 9.22 15.44 9.96
CA ALA A 439 9.09 14.36 10.92
C ALA A 439 9.37 12.99 10.27
N THR A 440 8.91 12.78 9.04
CA THR A 440 9.18 11.56 8.26
C THR A 440 10.65 11.41 7.92
N PHE A 441 11.31 12.50 7.50
CA PHE A 441 12.75 12.49 7.26
C PHE A 441 13.53 12.14 8.52
N ILE A 442 13.16 12.71 9.67
CA ILE A 442 13.75 12.37 10.97
C ILE A 442 13.52 10.89 11.29
N LEU A 443 12.29 10.37 11.13
CA LEU A 443 11.96 8.97 11.34
C LEU A 443 12.83 8.05 10.49
N VAL A 444 12.99 8.35 9.19
CA VAL A 444 13.85 7.59 8.27
C VAL A 444 15.30 7.59 8.74
N CYS A 445 15.82 8.75 9.14
CA CYS A 445 17.18 8.89 9.68
C CYS A 445 17.37 8.08 10.97
N LEU A 446 16.40 8.12 11.89
CA LEU A 446 16.42 7.36 13.14
C LEU A 446 16.37 5.86 12.89
N ILE A 447 15.50 5.39 11.99
CA ILE A 447 15.42 3.98 11.59
C ILE A 447 16.75 3.54 10.97
N ALA A 448 17.32 4.33 10.06
CA ALA A 448 18.60 4.02 9.42
C ALA A 448 19.75 3.97 10.44
N LEU A 449 19.78 4.91 11.39
CA LEU A 449 20.77 4.94 12.47
C LEU A 449 20.62 3.72 13.38
N ALA A 450 19.41 3.40 13.82
CA ALA A 450 19.12 2.22 14.64
C ALA A 450 19.55 0.93 13.93
N CYS A 451 19.25 0.81 12.63
CA CYS A 451 19.68 -0.32 11.81
C CYS A 451 21.22 -0.42 11.73
N LYS A 452 21.93 0.71 11.63
CA LYS A 452 23.40 0.75 11.62
C LYS A 452 23.98 0.29 12.96
N VAL A 453 23.47 0.82 14.07
CA VAL A 453 23.93 0.50 15.44
C VAL A 453 23.66 -0.97 15.80
N PHE A 454 22.47 -1.49 15.50
CA PHE A 454 22.09 -2.87 15.80
C PHE A 454 22.97 -3.92 15.09
N THR A 455 23.64 -3.55 13.99
CA THR A 455 24.63 -4.41 13.33
C THR A 455 26.03 -4.32 13.95
N SER A 456 26.44 -3.12 14.38
CA SER A 456 27.74 -2.93 15.03
C SER A 456 27.86 -3.78 16.31
N SER A 457 26.75 -4.05 16.99
CA SER A 457 26.71 -4.86 18.22
C SER A 457 26.60 -6.38 17.98
N ARG A 458 26.24 -6.84 16.78
CA ARG A 458 26.16 -8.27 16.42
C ARG A 458 27.36 -8.78 15.63
N VAL A 459 28.16 -7.91 15.03
CA VAL A 459 29.49 -8.25 14.51
C VAL A 459 30.46 -8.24 15.70
N ARG A 460 30.42 -9.30 16.51
CA ARG A 460 31.54 -9.64 17.39
C ARG A 460 32.52 -10.46 16.54
N PRO A 461 33.81 -10.13 16.49
CA PRO A 461 34.77 -10.86 15.65
C PRO A 461 34.88 -12.30 16.18
N GLU A 462 34.35 -13.26 15.43
CA GLU A 462 34.81 -14.64 15.57
C GLU A 462 36.24 -14.69 15.04
N GLU A 463 37.11 -15.22 15.87
CA GLU A 463 38.55 -15.21 15.74
C GLU A 463 39.02 -15.81 14.42
N THR A 464 39.96 -15.10 13.79
CA THR A 464 40.96 -15.64 12.88
C THR A 464 41.53 -16.97 13.38
N SER A 465 41.18 -18.09 12.74
CA SER A 465 42.09 -19.23 12.58
C SER A 465 41.69 -20.18 11.45
N SER A 466 42.70 -20.54 10.65
CA SER A 466 42.80 -21.62 9.66
C SER A 466 42.14 -21.47 8.26
N THR A 467 42.95 -20.88 7.37
CA THR A 467 43.44 -21.44 6.08
C THR A 467 42.50 -22.19 5.12
N SER A 468 42.45 -21.63 3.89
CA SER A 468 42.54 -22.31 2.59
C SER A 468 41.39 -23.20 2.12
N GLU A 469 40.56 -22.69 1.21
CA GLU A 469 40.64 -23.02 -0.22
C GLU A 469 39.69 -22.10 -1.00
N ALA A 470 40.20 -21.57 -2.11
CA ALA A 470 39.46 -20.69 -3.01
C ALA A 470 38.52 -21.52 -3.87
N ASP A 471 37.21 -21.29 -3.73
CA ASP A 471 36.23 -21.73 -4.72
C ASP A 471 35.48 -20.51 -5.25
N ASP A 472 35.65 -20.31 -6.55
CA ASP A 472 35.11 -19.25 -7.39
C ASP A 472 33.60 -19.45 -7.56
N VAL A 473 32.81 -18.83 -6.68
CA VAL A 473 31.36 -18.75 -6.82
C VAL A 473 30.99 -17.40 -7.42
N ALA A 474 30.78 -17.42 -8.74
CA ALA A 474 30.22 -16.30 -9.48
C ALA A 474 28.91 -15.79 -8.84
N PRO A 475 28.70 -14.47 -8.73
CA PRO A 475 27.51 -13.92 -8.10
C PRO A 475 26.27 -14.16 -8.97
N ARG A 476 25.25 -14.82 -8.40
CA ARG A 476 23.87 -14.76 -8.89
C ARG A 476 23.18 -13.54 -8.25
N LEU A 477 22.45 -12.80 -9.10
CA LEU A 477 21.73 -11.52 -8.94
C LEU A 477 21.52 -10.93 -7.54
#